data_AF-A0A2I4DEW5-F1
#
_entry.id   AF-A0A2I4DEW5-F1
#
_cell.length_a   1.000
_cell.length_b   1.000
_cell.length_c   1.000
_cell.angle_alpha   90.00
_cell.angle_beta   90.00
_cell.angle_gamma   90.00
#
_symmetry.space_group_name_H-M   'P 1'
#
loop_
_entity.id
_entity.type
_entity.pdbx_description
1 polymer ?
#
loop_
_entity_poly.entity_id
_entity_poly.type
_entity_poly.pdbx_seq_one_letter_code
_entity_poly.pdbx_strand_id
1 'polypeptide(L)'
;MNSKLMRTFTRQEVEETIFNMSPLSSPGPDGFPPAFYQNHWSQVGNEVCEASLYILNSGGKVDAINATHIALIPKKNSPSTASDFHPISLYNVMYKIVSMAIANRLKSIFLGIIYVTQSAIVPRRLISDNIIVAFETLHTMKSKLSGNEGYMALKLDMSKAYDRIK
;
A
#
# COMPACT_ATOMS: atom_id res chain seq x y z
N MET A 1 -22.09 3.58 5.07
CA MET A 1 -20.74 3.30 4.49
C MET A 1 -20.11 4.59 3.98
N ASN A 2 -20.79 5.35 3.11
CA ASN A 2 -20.29 6.63 2.58
C ASN A 2 -20.04 7.69 3.68
N SER A 3 -20.94 7.84 4.65
CA SER A 3 -20.78 8.81 5.75
C SER A 3 -19.49 8.67 6.56
N LYS A 4 -18.96 7.43 6.71
CA LYS A 4 -17.68 7.18 7.39
C LYS A 4 -16.47 7.64 6.56
N LEU A 5 -16.55 7.59 5.24
CA LEU A 5 -15.47 8.03 4.35
C LEU A 5 -15.44 9.56 4.23
N MET A 6 -16.62 10.16 4.15
CA MET A 6 -16.82 11.59 3.93
C MET A 6 -16.67 12.46 5.19
N ARG A 7 -16.53 11.85 6.37
CA ARG A 7 -16.30 12.61 7.61
C ARG A 7 -14.98 13.37 7.54
N THR A 8 -14.83 14.43 8.32
CA THR A 8 -13.54 15.12 8.45
C THR A 8 -12.49 14.19 9.04
N PHE A 9 -11.25 14.29 8.54
CA PHE A 9 -10.08 13.69 9.18
C PHE A 9 -9.81 14.33 10.52
N THR A 10 -9.42 13.51 11.49
CA THR A 10 -9.16 13.94 12.86
C THR A 10 -7.68 13.89 13.18
N ARG A 11 -7.27 14.66 14.21
CA ARG A 11 -5.91 14.60 14.76
C ARG A 11 -5.50 13.18 15.13
N GLN A 12 -6.43 12.43 15.74
CA GLN A 12 -6.22 11.05 16.13
C GLN A 12 -5.86 10.14 14.94
N GLU A 13 -6.51 10.29 13.78
CA GLU A 13 -6.16 9.48 12.60
C GLU A 13 -4.74 9.77 12.10
N VAL A 14 -4.27 11.03 12.22
CA VAL A 14 -2.90 11.43 11.87
C VAL A 14 -1.89 10.86 12.86
N GLU A 15 -2.19 10.97 14.15
CA GLU A 15 -1.35 10.48 15.24
C GLU A 15 -1.21 8.94 15.21
N GLU A 16 -2.32 8.22 15.12
CA GLU A 16 -2.31 6.77 14.94
C GLU A 16 -1.50 6.38 13.70
N THR A 17 -1.60 7.16 12.62
CA THR A 17 -0.86 6.86 11.40
C THR A 17 0.65 6.94 11.63
N ILE A 18 1.18 8.00 12.24
CA ILE A 18 2.63 8.14 12.48
C ILE A 18 3.13 7.13 13.51
N PHE A 19 2.39 6.85 14.59
CA PHE A 19 2.81 5.90 15.62
C PHE A 19 2.74 4.43 15.18
N ASN A 20 1.94 4.12 14.16
CA ASN A 20 1.92 2.79 13.54
C ASN A 20 2.98 2.61 12.42
N MET A 21 3.72 3.66 12.04
CA MET A 21 4.81 3.51 11.07
C MET A 21 6.02 2.82 11.68
N SER A 22 6.74 2.03 10.86
CA SER A 22 8.04 1.47 11.25
C SER A 22 9.04 2.61 11.51
N PRO A 23 9.57 2.74 12.74
CA PRO A 23 10.43 3.86 13.13
C PRO A 23 11.68 4.01 12.26
N LEU A 24 12.25 2.88 11.83
CA LEU A 24 13.50 2.77 11.08
C LEU A 24 13.31 2.66 9.56
N SER A 25 12.10 2.93 9.05
CA SER A 25 11.89 2.95 7.61
C SER A 25 12.63 4.13 6.95
N SER A 26 13.13 3.92 5.74
CA SER A 26 13.95 4.90 5.03
C SER A 26 13.21 6.22 4.81
N PRO A 27 13.87 7.37 5.07
CA PRO A 27 13.30 8.70 4.86
C PRO A 27 13.21 9.05 3.37
N GLY A 28 12.49 10.13 3.08
CA GLY A 28 12.50 10.76 1.77
C GLY A 28 13.66 11.76 1.62
N PRO A 29 13.59 12.65 0.61
CA PRO A 29 14.58 13.71 0.42
C PRO A 29 14.85 14.63 1.61
N ASP A 30 13.90 14.79 2.52
CA ASP A 30 14.07 15.62 3.72
C ASP A 30 14.98 14.98 4.79
N GLY A 31 15.28 13.69 4.66
CA GLY A 31 16.14 12.96 5.58
C GLY A 31 15.49 12.61 6.93
N PHE A 32 14.21 12.91 7.16
CA PHE A 32 13.56 12.65 8.45
C PHE A 32 12.82 11.30 8.46
N PRO A 33 13.27 10.31 9.25
CA PRO A 33 12.57 9.02 9.37
C PRO A 33 11.36 9.12 10.32
N PRO A 34 10.44 8.15 10.34
CA PRO A 34 9.32 8.18 11.29
C PRO A 34 9.74 8.28 12.75
N ALA A 35 10.88 7.67 13.12
CA ALA A 35 11.45 7.78 14.46
C ALA A 35 11.67 9.24 14.90
N PHE A 36 12.03 10.15 13.99
CA PHE A 36 12.18 11.58 14.32
C PHE A 36 10.87 12.15 14.86
N TYR A 37 9.77 11.95 14.13
CA TYR A 37 8.44 12.45 14.49
C TYR A 37 7.90 11.79 15.75
N GLN A 38 8.08 10.47 15.90
CA GLN A 38 7.63 9.72 17.06
C GLN A 38 8.36 10.17 18.34
N ASN A 39 9.67 10.39 18.27
CA ASN A 39 10.47 10.79 19.43
C ASN A 39 10.30 12.28 19.81
N HIS A 40 10.02 13.14 18.83
CA HIS A 40 9.88 14.59 19.05
C HIS A 40 8.43 15.07 18.91
N TRP A 41 7.46 14.17 19.11
CA TRP A 41 6.03 14.45 18.88
C TRP A 41 5.50 15.62 19.70
N SER A 42 6.02 15.82 20.93
CA SER A 42 5.67 16.95 21.78
C SER A 42 6.06 18.31 21.20
N GLN A 43 7.04 18.34 20.29
CA GLN A 43 7.55 19.55 19.66
C GLN A 43 6.97 19.80 18.27
N VAL A 44 6.77 18.74 17.47
CA VAL A 44 6.35 18.87 16.06
C VAL A 44 4.94 18.38 15.78
N GLY A 45 4.29 17.71 16.74
CA GLY A 45 3.02 17.01 16.51
C GLY A 45 1.88 17.96 16.15
N ASN A 46 1.89 19.19 16.66
CA ASN A 46 0.87 20.19 16.34
C ASN A 46 0.93 20.59 14.86
N GLU A 47 2.11 21.00 14.40
CA GLU A 47 2.38 21.44 13.04
C GLU A 47 2.15 20.30 12.04
N VAL A 48 2.57 19.08 12.40
CA VAL A 48 2.34 17.88 11.58
C VAL A 48 0.85 17.62 11.41
N CYS A 49 0.07 17.70 12.48
CA CYS A 49 -1.37 17.50 12.43
C CYS A 49 -2.07 18.62 11.67
N GLU A 50 -1.73 19.89 11.90
CA GLU A 50 -2.31 21.02 11.20
C GLU A 50 -2.07 20.94 9.69
N ALA A 51 -0.82 20.71 9.28
CA ALA A 51 -0.47 20.56 7.87
C ALA A 51 -1.18 19.37 7.22
N SER A 52 -1.21 18.22 7.88
CA SER A 52 -1.87 17.01 7.37
C SER A 52 -3.37 17.22 7.24
N LEU A 53 -4.02 17.83 8.25
CA LEU A 53 -5.46 18.07 8.25
C LEU A 53 -5.87 19.14 7.24
N TYR A 54 -5.04 20.17 7.02
CA TYR A 54 -5.26 21.14 5.95
C TYR A 54 -5.29 20.47 4.58
N ILE A 55 -4.35 19.57 4.30
CA ILE A 55 -4.34 18.79 3.06
C ILE A 55 -5.58 17.89 2.96
N LEU A 56 -5.87 17.13 4.02
CA LEU A 56 -6.92 16.12 4.04
C LEU A 56 -8.35 16.68 4.02
N ASN A 57 -8.59 17.83 4.67
CA ASN A 57 -9.94 18.38 4.84
C ASN A 57 -10.21 19.66 4.03
N SER A 58 -9.17 20.40 3.66
CA SER A 58 -9.31 21.73 3.03
C SER A 58 -8.75 21.80 1.61
N GLY A 59 -8.35 20.66 1.03
CA GLY A 59 -7.82 20.61 -0.33
C GLY A 59 -6.42 21.22 -0.47
N GLY A 60 -5.63 21.20 0.60
CA GLY A 60 -4.23 21.64 0.55
C GLY A 60 -3.40 20.87 -0.47
N LYS A 61 -2.41 21.54 -1.05
CA LYS A 61 -1.51 20.93 -2.05
C LYS A 61 -0.44 20.07 -1.39
N VAL A 62 -0.06 18.99 -2.05
CA VAL A 62 1.01 18.07 -1.61
C VAL A 62 2.35 18.34 -2.25
N ASP A 63 2.46 19.33 -3.16
CA ASP A 63 3.67 19.59 -3.95
C ASP A 63 4.92 19.77 -3.07
N ALA A 64 4.78 20.46 -1.95
CA ALA A 64 5.86 20.72 -1.00
C ALA A 64 6.39 19.45 -0.31
N ILE A 65 5.56 18.40 -0.19
CA ILE A 65 5.90 17.16 0.52
C ILE A 65 6.05 15.96 -0.42
N ASN A 66 5.74 16.11 -1.71
CA ASN A 66 5.79 15.05 -2.72
C ASN A 66 7.19 14.87 -3.35
N ALA A 67 8.20 15.56 -2.83
CA ALA A 67 9.58 15.29 -3.22
C ALA A 67 9.93 13.82 -2.89
N THR A 68 10.45 13.10 -3.87
CA THR A 68 10.63 11.64 -3.80
C THR A 68 11.99 11.23 -4.33
N HIS A 69 12.72 10.41 -3.58
CA HIS A 69 13.91 9.73 -4.08
C HIS A 69 13.53 8.38 -4.68
N ILE A 70 14.09 8.01 -5.84
CA ILE A 70 13.93 6.67 -6.41
C ILE A 70 15.20 5.87 -6.12
N ALA A 71 15.09 4.87 -5.26
CA ALA A 71 16.15 3.91 -4.99
C ALA A 71 16.00 2.70 -5.93
N LEU A 72 17.09 2.25 -6.55
CA LEU A 72 17.09 1.07 -7.42
C LEU A 72 17.60 -0.15 -6.65
N ILE A 73 16.73 -1.14 -6.42
CA ILE A 73 17.11 -2.40 -5.76
C ILE A 73 17.37 -3.48 -6.82
N PRO A 74 18.56 -4.10 -6.86
CA PRO A 74 18.86 -5.14 -7.83
C PRO A 74 18.02 -6.41 -7.59
N LYS A 75 17.46 -6.99 -8.64
CA LYS A 75 16.73 -8.27 -8.61
C LYS A 75 17.64 -9.49 -8.68
N LYS A 76 18.89 -9.30 -9.12
CA LYS A 76 19.90 -10.34 -9.33
C LYS A 76 21.30 -9.79 -9.01
N ASN A 77 22.26 -10.67 -8.72
CA ASN A 77 23.60 -10.29 -8.25
C ASN A 77 24.37 -9.35 -9.22
N SER A 78 24.20 -9.55 -10.53
CA SER A 78 24.88 -8.75 -11.56
C SER A 78 23.85 -8.12 -12.50
N PRO A 79 23.21 -7.00 -12.11
CA PRO A 79 22.24 -6.32 -12.95
C PRO A 79 22.94 -5.63 -14.14
N SER A 80 22.40 -5.77 -15.34
CA SER A 80 22.98 -5.19 -16.57
C SER A 80 22.02 -4.27 -17.32
N THR A 81 20.73 -4.36 -17.03
CA THR A 81 19.66 -3.58 -17.67
C THR A 81 18.78 -2.89 -16.64
N ALA A 82 18.10 -1.80 -17.02
CA ALA A 82 17.15 -1.12 -16.13
C ALA A 82 16.03 -2.05 -15.61
N SER A 83 15.61 -3.05 -16.40
CA SER A 83 14.63 -4.07 -15.99
C SER A 83 15.11 -4.99 -14.86
N ASP A 84 16.42 -5.08 -14.64
CA ASP A 84 17.01 -5.87 -13.55
C ASP A 84 16.89 -5.18 -12.18
N PHE A 85 16.38 -3.95 -12.14
CA PHE A 85 16.14 -3.22 -10.90
C PHE A 85 14.65 -3.16 -10.56
N HIS A 86 14.36 -3.12 -9.27
CA HIS A 86 13.08 -2.72 -8.72
C HIS A 86 13.19 -1.28 -8.23
N PRO A 87 12.52 -0.31 -8.87
CA PRO A 87 12.49 1.05 -8.35
C PRO A 87 11.64 1.09 -7.09
N ILE A 88 12.14 1.75 -6.05
CA ILE A 88 11.40 2.04 -4.82
C ILE A 88 11.36 3.55 -4.63
N SER A 89 10.14 4.09 -4.53
CA SER A 89 9.90 5.50 -4.23
C SER A 89 9.97 5.74 -2.72
N LEU A 90 10.95 6.54 -2.31
CA LEU A 90 11.15 7.00 -0.94
C LEU A 90 10.55 8.39 -0.77
N TYR A 91 9.31 8.41 -0.30
CA TYR A 91 8.57 9.64 0.01
C TYR A 91 8.95 10.19 1.39
N ASN A 92 8.86 11.52 1.53
CA ASN A 92 8.88 12.18 2.84
C ASN A 92 7.79 11.63 3.76
N VAL A 93 8.08 11.57 5.06
CA VAL A 93 7.15 11.00 6.04
C VAL A 93 5.82 11.76 6.08
N MET A 94 5.85 13.09 5.91
CA MET A 94 4.63 13.90 5.81
C MET A 94 3.69 13.43 4.70
N TYR A 95 4.22 13.09 3.51
CA TYR A 95 3.41 12.54 2.43
C TYR A 95 2.86 11.15 2.78
N LYS A 96 3.70 10.31 3.40
CA LYS A 96 3.28 8.99 3.90
C LYS A 96 2.14 9.11 4.92
N ILE A 97 2.17 10.11 5.82
CA ILE A 97 1.11 10.34 6.81
C ILE A 97 -0.23 10.62 6.11
N VAL A 98 -0.25 11.58 5.19
CA VAL A 98 -1.47 11.95 4.45
C VAL A 98 -2.02 10.76 3.66
N SER A 99 -1.18 10.12 2.85
CA SER A 99 -1.59 8.99 2.01
C SER A 99 -2.04 7.78 2.83
N MET A 100 -1.38 7.50 3.95
CA MET A 100 -1.72 6.39 4.84
C MET A 100 -2.99 6.66 5.65
N ALA A 101 -3.26 7.89 6.07
CA ALA A 101 -4.52 8.25 6.72
C ALA A 101 -5.72 7.95 5.80
N ILE A 102 -5.60 8.30 4.51
CA ILE A 102 -6.61 7.96 3.49
C ILE A 102 -6.74 6.43 3.34
N ALA A 103 -5.62 5.73 3.19
CA ALA A 103 -5.61 4.27 3.04
C ALA A 103 -6.24 3.56 4.24
N ASN A 104 -5.95 3.99 5.47
CA ASN A 104 -6.52 3.44 6.70
C ASN A 104 -8.04 3.63 6.76
N ARG A 105 -8.55 4.76 6.27
CA ARG A 105 -10.00 4.97 6.18
C ARG A 105 -10.64 4.06 5.13
N LEU A 106 -10.04 3.91 3.96
CA LEU A 106 -10.50 2.99 2.91
C LEU A 106 -10.46 1.53 3.38
N LYS A 107 -9.44 1.15 4.15
CA LYS A 107 -9.30 -0.20 4.72
C LYS A 107 -10.52 -0.64 5.52
N SER A 108 -11.18 0.28 6.21
CA SER A 108 -12.38 -0.01 7.02
C SER A 108 -13.57 -0.55 6.21
N ILE A 109 -13.61 -0.26 4.91
CA ILE A 109 -14.66 -0.71 3.99
C ILE A 109 -14.16 -1.76 3.00
N PHE A 110 -12.83 -1.83 2.79
CA PHE A 110 -12.20 -2.66 1.77
C PHE A 110 -12.59 -4.13 1.89
N LEU A 111 -12.67 -4.66 3.11
CA LEU A 111 -13.06 -6.06 3.35
C LEU A 111 -14.48 -6.41 2.91
N GLY A 112 -15.38 -5.42 2.81
CA GLY A 112 -16.77 -5.64 2.39
C GLY A 112 -16.98 -5.53 0.87
N ILE A 113 -15.98 -5.09 0.11
CA ILE A 113 -16.08 -4.86 -1.34
C ILE A 113 -15.21 -5.80 -2.18
N ILE A 114 -14.22 -6.45 -1.56
CA ILE A 114 -13.35 -7.41 -2.23
C ILE A 114 -13.94 -8.81 -2.20
N TYR A 115 -13.68 -9.58 -3.25
CA TYR A 115 -14.10 -10.98 -3.31
C TYR A 115 -13.29 -11.85 -2.36
N VAL A 116 -13.85 -13.01 -1.95
CA VAL A 116 -13.23 -13.91 -0.98
C VAL A 116 -11.89 -14.47 -1.45
N THR A 117 -11.70 -14.66 -2.76
CA THR A 117 -10.46 -15.19 -3.36
C THR A 117 -9.35 -14.14 -3.55
N GLN A 118 -9.60 -12.87 -3.26
CA GLN A 118 -8.57 -11.83 -3.34
C GLN A 118 -7.69 -11.84 -2.07
N SER A 119 -6.57 -12.55 -2.09
CA SER A 119 -5.76 -12.70 -0.87
C SER A 119 -4.62 -11.69 -0.71
N ALA A 120 -4.18 -11.03 -1.78
CA ALA A 120 -3.06 -10.07 -1.71
C ALA A 120 -3.47 -8.77 -1.01
N ILE A 121 -2.61 -8.29 -0.10
CA ILE A 121 -2.73 -6.97 0.57
C ILE A 121 -4.00 -6.88 1.46
N VAL A 122 -4.52 -8.02 1.90
CA VAL A 122 -5.68 -8.09 2.81
C VAL A 122 -5.24 -8.64 4.16
N PRO A 123 -5.50 -7.93 5.28
CA PRO A 123 -5.20 -8.45 6.60
C PRO A 123 -5.84 -9.82 6.82
N ARG A 124 -5.10 -10.74 7.46
CA ARG A 124 -5.54 -12.11 7.78
C ARG A 124 -5.81 -13.02 6.57
N ARG A 125 -5.39 -12.65 5.35
CA ARG A 125 -5.32 -13.56 4.21
C ARG A 125 -3.86 -13.86 3.91
N LEU A 126 -3.52 -15.13 3.78
CA LEU A 126 -2.14 -15.57 3.56
C LEU A 126 -1.95 -16.01 2.11
N ILE A 127 -0.71 -15.90 1.61
CA ILE A 127 -0.39 -16.37 0.26
C ILE A 127 -0.59 -17.88 0.12
N SER A 128 -0.47 -18.64 1.22
CA SER A 128 -0.76 -20.07 1.28
C SER A 128 -2.20 -20.40 0.90
N ASP A 129 -3.15 -19.53 1.22
CA ASP A 129 -4.57 -19.77 0.92
C ASP A 129 -4.78 -19.81 -0.61
N ASN A 130 -4.09 -18.92 -1.35
CA ASN A 130 -4.10 -18.93 -2.81
C ASN A 130 -3.44 -20.17 -3.40
N ILE A 131 -2.39 -20.69 -2.76
CA ILE A 131 -1.71 -21.91 -3.19
C ILE A 131 -2.69 -23.08 -3.11
N ILE A 132 -3.42 -23.21 -1.99
CA ILE A 132 -4.43 -24.26 -1.80
C ILE A 132 -5.53 -24.16 -2.86
N VAL A 133 -6.09 -22.97 -3.08
CA VAL A 133 -7.12 -22.74 -4.11
C VAL A 133 -6.61 -23.15 -5.51
N ALA A 134 -5.37 -22.81 -5.85
CA ALA A 134 -4.77 -23.20 -7.13
C ALA A 134 -4.58 -24.72 -7.25
N PHE A 135 -4.12 -25.39 -6.18
CA PHE A 135 -3.98 -26.85 -6.15
C PHE A 135 -5.33 -27.56 -6.32
N GLU A 136 -6.35 -27.16 -5.58
CA GLU A 136 -7.70 -27.74 -5.67
C GLU A 136 -8.33 -27.51 -7.05
N THR A 137 -8.10 -26.34 -7.65
CA THR A 137 -8.54 -26.03 -9.02
C THR A 137 -7.91 -26.99 -10.02
N LEU A 138 -6.58 -27.15 -9.98
CA LEU A 138 -5.85 -28.07 -10.87
C LEU A 138 -6.21 -29.53 -10.62
N HIS A 139 -6.39 -29.93 -9.36
CA HIS A 139 -6.80 -31.28 -8.98
C HIS A 139 -8.19 -31.59 -9.56
N THR A 140 -9.16 -30.69 -9.40
CA THR A 140 -10.51 -30.84 -9.94
C THR A 140 -10.49 -30.98 -11.46
N MET A 141 -9.71 -30.16 -12.15
CA MET A 141 -9.54 -30.26 -13.60
C MET A 141 -8.97 -31.63 -14.02
N LYS A 142 -7.98 -32.15 -13.28
CA LYS A 142 -7.39 -33.46 -13.52
C LYS A 142 -8.36 -34.62 -13.23
N SER A 143 -9.25 -34.46 -12.25
CA SER A 143 -10.25 -35.47 -11.90
C SER A 143 -11.45 -35.48 -12.86
N LYS A 144 -11.69 -34.39 -13.59
CA LYS A 144 -12.78 -34.24 -14.58
C LYS A 144 -12.28 -34.25 -16.03
N LEU A 145 -11.34 -35.13 -16.35
CA LEU A 145 -10.78 -35.28 -17.70
C LEU A 145 -11.70 -36.01 -18.69
N SER A 146 -12.77 -36.64 -18.21
CA SER A 146 -13.76 -37.36 -19.03
C SER A 146 -15.15 -36.75 -18.85
N GLY A 147 -15.84 -36.47 -19.96
CA GLY A 147 -17.18 -35.88 -19.98
C GLY A 147 -17.39 -34.97 -21.18
N ASN A 148 -18.57 -34.37 -21.31
CA ASN A 148 -18.88 -33.42 -22.39
C ASN A 148 -18.42 -31.98 -22.09
N GLU A 149 -17.82 -31.73 -20.93
CA GLU A 149 -17.32 -30.42 -20.50
C GLU A 149 -15.80 -30.42 -20.40
N GLY A 150 -15.15 -29.40 -20.97
CA GLY A 150 -13.71 -29.17 -20.86
C GLY A 150 -13.39 -28.03 -19.90
N TYR A 151 -12.28 -28.16 -19.16
CA TYR A 151 -11.81 -27.14 -18.22
C TYR A 151 -10.48 -26.54 -18.69
N MET A 152 -10.29 -25.23 -18.48
CA MET A 152 -9.05 -24.51 -18.79
C MET A 152 -8.66 -23.60 -17.61
N ALA A 153 -7.38 -23.57 -17.27
CA ALA A 153 -6.82 -22.62 -16.31
C ALA A 153 -6.13 -21.48 -17.05
N LEU A 154 -6.39 -20.25 -16.62
CA LEU A 154 -5.78 -19.04 -17.18
C LEU A 154 -4.93 -18.35 -16.13
N LYS A 155 -3.63 -18.21 -16.41
CA LYS A 155 -2.70 -17.43 -15.58
C LYS A 155 -2.45 -16.08 -16.25
N LEU A 156 -2.92 -15.02 -15.59
CA LEU A 156 -2.73 -13.63 -16.05
C LEU A 156 -1.70 -12.93 -15.16
N ASP A 157 -0.81 -12.15 -15.78
CA ASP A 157 0.15 -11.30 -15.09
C ASP A 157 0.16 -9.91 -15.74
N MET A 158 0.28 -8.87 -14.91
CA MET A 158 0.29 -7.48 -15.36
C MET A 158 1.68 -6.88 -15.21
N SER A 159 2.34 -6.61 -16.33
CA SER A 159 3.63 -5.92 -16.31
C SER A 159 3.49 -4.51 -15.74
N LYS A 160 4.28 -4.17 -14.71
CA LYS A 160 4.34 -2.82 -14.13
C LYS A 160 2.97 -2.28 -13.71
N ALA A 161 2.27 -3.03 -12.86
CA ALA A 161 0.89 -2.72 -12.46
C ALA A 161 0.70 -1.27 -11.97
N TYR A 162 1.63 -0.73 -11.18
CA TYR A 162 1.55 0.65 -10.68
C TYR A 162 1.87 1.72 -11.73
N ASP A 163 2.74 1.44 -12.70
CA ASP A 163 3.16 2.41 -13.73
C ASP A 163 2.13 2.51 -14.88
N ARG A 164 1.20 1.56 -14.97
CA ARG A 164 0.24 1.45 -16.08
C ARG A 164 -1.18 1.90 -15.74
N ILE A 165 -1.41 2.36 -14.52
CA ILE A 165 -2.69 2.98 -14.13
C ILE A 165 -2.75 4.36 -14.77
N LYS A 166 -3.77 4.61 -15.59
CA LYS A 166 -4.05 5.90 -16.23
C LYS A 166 -5.28 6.55 -15.61
#